data_AF-A0ABD3PNR3-F1
#
_entry.id   AF-A0ABD3PNR3-F1
#
_cell.length_a   1.000
_cell.length_b   1.000
_cell.length_c   1.000
_cell.angle_alpha   90.00
_cell.angle_beta   90.00
_cell.angle_gamma   90.00
#
_symmetry.space_group_name_H-M   'P 1'
#
loop_
_entity.id
_entity.type
_entity.pdbx_description
1 polymer ?
#
loop_
_entity_poly.entity_id
_entity_poly.type
_entity_poly.pdbx_seq_one_letter_code
_entity_poly.pdbx_strand_id
1 'polypeptide(L)'
;MEEFQCHSVIVSFASPKLDSLIANASGRLLLPHLNPKGWKTFYKCIDPRYNGKTIDDPGRFRFVGAYSGNVTTLASWFREFEMDKHVKSCQEVTDKDIKELSSWDQYDWEGCPIIVVIRVLQFVMEQEFKNTKETAEKLLKAWIEVGLFGNCAFCVVKELVRLCLPIQRKTAEDAYASATCPILWEALSSRIDAHLKNLTFDKVETSEYEMFSHLVYAFIRYDRDGMHNEIRRFY
;
A
#
# COMPACT_ATOMS: atom_id res chain seq x y z
N MET A 1 18.85 16.59 14.88
CA MET A 1 17.64 17.43 14.85
C MET A 1 17.92 18.55 13.86
N GLU A 2 17.13 18.67 12.79
CA GLU A 2 17.30 19.73 11.77
C GLU A 2 16.27 20.84 12.02
N GLU A 3 16.66 22.09 11.80
CA GLU A 3 15.79 23.26 11.92
C GLU A 3 15.52 23.84 10.53
N PHE A 4 14.27 24.25 10.28
CA PHE A 4 13.85 24.84 9.02
C PHE A 4 13.11 26.15 9.26
N GLN A 5 13.49 27.19 8.53
CA GLN A 5 12.73 28.43 8.49
C GLN A 5 11.54 28.28 7.54
N CYS A 6 10.35 28.62 8.04
CA CYS A 6 9.08 28.52 7.33
C CYS A 6 8.35 29.86 7.46
N HIS A 7 7.49 30.19 6.50
CA HIS A 7 6.52 31.28 6.68
C HIS A 7 5.30 30.75 7.41
N SER A 8 5.08 31.20 8.65
CA SER A 8 3.93 30.78 9.46
C SER A 8 2.61 30.94 8.73
N VAL A 9 2.42 32.06 8.01
CA VAL A 9 1.22 32.34 7.21
C VAL A 9 0.94 31.25 6.17
N ILE A 10 1.97 30.71 5.50
CA ILE A 10 1.80 29.62 4.52
C ILE A 10 1.34 28.34 5.22
N VAL A 11 1.99 28.00 6.33
CA VAL A 11 1.71 26.74 7.06
C VAL A 11 0.33 26.79 7.75
N SER A 12 -0.02 27.93 8.35
CA SER A 12 -1.34 28.20 8.93
C SER A 12 -2.46 28.14 7.88
N PHE A 13 -2.25 28.78 6.73
CA PHE A 13 -3.28 28.80 5.68
C PHE A 13 -3.53 27.42 5.05
N ALA A 14 -2.51 26.55 5.08
CA ALA A 14 -2.59 25.22 4.50
C ALA A 14 -3.50 24.26 5.28
N SER A 15 -3.61 24.43 6.61
CA SER A 15 -4.38 23.53 7.48
C SER A 15 -4.80 24.22 8.78
N PRO A 16 -6.08 24.13 9.17
CA PRO A 16 -6.55 24.60 10.48
C PRO A 16 -5.81 23.96 11.66
N LYS A 17 -5.44 22.69 11.53
CA LYS A 17 -4.69 21.96 12.55
C LYS A 17 -3.28 22.51 12.69
N LEU A 18 -2.61 22.79 11.57
CA LEU A 18 -1.30 23.44 11.59
C LEU A 18 -1.39 24.87 12.13
N ASP A 19 -2.44 25.61 11.81
CA ASP A 19 -2.68 26.95 12.36
C ASP A 19 -2.78 26.92 13.90
N SER A 20 -3.56 25.99 14.44
CA SER A 20 -3.67 25.78 15.88
C SER A 20 -2.32 25.40 16.52
N LEU A 21 -1.54 24.52 15.88
CA LEU A 21 -0.21 24.14 16.35
C LEU A 21 0.76 25.33 16.37
N ILE A 22 0.69 26.20 15.36
CA ILE A 22 1.52 27.41 15.26
C ILE A 22 1.10 28.46 16.29
N ALA A 23 -0.20 28.68 16.47
CA ALA A 23 -0.72 29.63 17.46
C ALA A 23 -0.27 29.29 18.88
N ASN A 24 -0.12 27.99 19.18
CA ASN A 24 0.39 27.50 20.45
C ASN A 24 1.92 27.41 20.52
N ALA A 25 2.61 27.62 19.39
CA ALA A 25 4.07 27.60 19.33
C ALA A 25 4.63 29.00 19.59
N SER A 26 5.62 29.12 20.48
CA SER A 26 6.36 30.38 20.73
C SER A 26 7.37 30.68 19.60
N GLY A 27 6.91 30.69 18.35
CA GLY A 27 7.74 30.89 17.15
C GLY A 27 8.53 29.66 16.69
N ARG A 28 8.45 28.54 17.41
CA ARG A 28 9.13 27.28 17.07
C ARG A 28 8.19 26.09 17.23
N LEU A 29 7.86 25.45 16.11
CA LEU A 29 7.03 24.24 16.07
C LEU A 29 7.93 22.99 16.12
N LEU A 30 7.61 22.04 17.00
CA LEU A 30 8.35 20.78 17.15
C LEU A 30 7.52 19.61 16.60
N LEU A 31 8.06 18.92 15.61
CA LEU A 31 7.41 17.78 14.94
C LEU A 31 8.38 16.58 14.91
N PRO A 32 8.64 15.93 16.07
CA PRO A 32 9.72 14.95 16.22
C PRO A 32 9.51 13.65 15.44
N HIS A 33 8.27 13.33 15.07
CA HIS A 33 7.91 12.14 14.30
C HIS A 33 8.07 12.34 12.78
N LEU A 34 8.26 13.58 12.31
CA LEU A 34 8.40 13.87 10.89
C LEU A 34 9.86 13.81 10.46
N ASN A 35 10.14 13.18 9.32
CA ASN A 35 11.48 13.16 8.78
C ASN A 35 11.82 14.49 8.06
N PRO A 36 13.05 15.03 8.21
CA PRO A 36 13.41 16.33 7.65
C PRO A 36 13.26 16.46 6.12
N LYS A 37 13.56 15.38 5.38
CA LYS A 37 13.48 15.37 3.92
C LYS A 37 12.03 15.47 3.44
N GLY A 38 11.13 14.73 4.07
CA GLY A 38 9.69 14.77 3.82
C GLY A 38 9.14 16.15 4.13
N TRP A 39 9.59 16.81 5.22
CA TRP A 39 9.11 18.16 5.57
C TRP A 39 9.39 19.18 4.48
N LYS A 40 10.59 19.14 3.88
CA LYS A 40 10.93 20.00 2.74
C LYS A 40 9.99 19.76 1.55
N THR A 41 9.62 18.51 1.29
CA THR A 41 8.70 18.17 0.21
C THR A 41 7.28 18.63 0.53
N PHE A 42 6.79 18.35 1.74
CA PHE A 42 5.48 18.79 2.24
C PHE A 42 5.33 20.32 2.14
N TYR A 43 6.32 21.06 2.64
CA TYR A 43 6.30 22.53 2.59
C TYR A 43 6.22 23.07 1.16
N LYS A 44 6.92 22.43 0.20
CA LYS A 44 6.83 22.79 -1.23
C LYS A 44 5.45 22.47 -1.84
N CYS A 45 4.70 21.51 -1.31
CA CYS A 45 3.33 21.23 -1.78
C CYS A 45 2.36 22.34 -1.40
N ILE A 46 2.51 22.91 -0.20
CA ILE A 46 1.58 23.89 0.36
C ILE A 46 1.97 25.34 0.04
N ASP A 47 3.20 25.57 -0.39
CA ASP A 47 3.70 26.90 -0.72
C ASP A 47 3.05 27.42 -2.02
N PRO A 48 2.33 28.57 -1.97
CA PRO A 48 1.61 29.13 -3.11
C PRO A 48 2.50 29.43 -4.31
N ARG A 49 3.81 29.63 -4.11
CA ARG A 49 4.76 29.87 -5.23
C ARG A 49 4.82 28.71 -6.21
N TYR A 50 4.43 27.51 -5.78
CA TYR A 50 4.37 26.33 -6.63
C TYR A 50 2.95 26.02 -7.15
N ASN A 51 1.93 26.82 -6.78
CA ASN A 51 0.54 26.71 -7.26
C ASN A 51 -0.04 25.28 -7.23
N GLY A 52 0.30 24.47 -6.22
CA GLY A 52 -0.13 23.07 -6.13
C GLY A 52 0.48 22.13 -7.19
N LYS A 53 1.28 22.63 -8.13
CA LYS A 53 1.92 21.83 -9.20
C LYS A 53 2.89 20.78 -8.67
N THR A 54 3.25 20.86 -7.41
CA THR A 54 4.24 19.98 -6.79
C THR A 54 3.74 18.54 -6.73
N ILE A 55 2.46 18.32 -6.40
CA ILE A 55 1.89 16.95 -6.32
C ILE A 55 1.61 16.39 -7.72
N ASP A 56 1.22 17.25 -8.66
CA ASP A 56 0.92 16.85 -10.04
C ASP A 56 2.15 16.66 -10.94
N ASP A 57 3.37 16.93 -10.43
CA ASP A 57 4.60 16.74 -11.20
C ASP A 57 4.91 15.24 -11.36
N PRO A 58 4.70 14.67 -12.57
CA PRO A 58 4.84 13.25 -12.80
C PRO A 58 6.28 12.78 -12.64
N GLY A 59 7.29 13.67 -12.56
CA GLY A 59 8.67 13.27 -12.30
C GLY A 59 9.04 13.14 -10.81
N ARG A 60 8.22 13.67 -9.90
CA ARG A 60 8.60 13.82 -8.47
C ARG A 60 7.71 13.07 -7.49
N PHE A 61 6.48 12.74 -7.90
CA PHE A 61 5.47 12.09 -7.08
C PHE A 61 4.95 10.88 -7.83
N ARG A 62 5.66 9.76 -7.68
CA ARG A 62 5.23 8.45 -8.18
C ARG A 62 5.46 7.41 -7.11
N PHE A 63 4.62 6.39 -7.08
CA PHE A 63 4.86 5.12 -6.40
C PHE A 63 5.96 4.30 -7.07
N VAL A 64 6.23 4.56 -8.35
CA VAL A 64 7.17 3.79 -9.15
C VAL A 64 8.40 4.61 -9.50
N GLY A 65 9.58 4.01 -9.36
CA GLY A 65 10.88 4.67 -9.52
C GLY A 65 11.49 5.20 -8.22
N ALA A 66 12.56 6.01 -8.34
CA ALA A 66 13.39 6.47 -7.22
C ALA A 66 12.68 7.38 -6.20
N TYR A 67 11.42 7.75 -6.47
CA TYR A 67 10.63 8.71 -5.68
C TYR A 67 9.42 8.08 -4.94
N SER A 68 9.33 6.74 -4.95
CA SER A 68 8.26 5.93 -4.32
C SER A 68 7.95 6.23 -2.85
N GLY A 69 8.87 6.85 -2.12
CA GLY A 69 8.68 7.24 -0.71
C GLY A 69 7.97 8.57 -0.48
N ASN A 70 7.78 9.40 -1.51
CA ASN A 70 7.21 10.74 -1.33
C ASN A 70 5.69 10.70 -1.15
N VAL A 71 4.96 9.98 -2.01
CA VAL A 71 3.48 9.96 -1.95
C VAL A 71 2.99 9.26 -0.69
N THR A 72 3.62 8.17 -0.28
CA THR A 72 3.28 7.43 0.95
C THR A 72 3.42 8.30 2.19
N THR A 73 4.58 8.94 2.36
CA THR A 73 4.87 9.83 3.48
C THR A 73 3.91 11.02 3.50
N LEU A 74 3.66 11.64 2.35
CA LEU A 74 2.89 12.87 2.27
C LEU A 74 1.40 12.64 2.43
N ALA A 75 0.84 11.55 1.92
CA ALA A 75 -0.57 11.23 2.13
C ALA A 75 -0.89 11.08 3.62
N SER A 76 -0.03 10.38 4.38
CA SER A 76 -0.17 10.25 5.83
C SER A 76 -0.13 11.59 6.54
N TRP A 77 0.75 12.50 6.12
CA TRP A 77 0.85 13.84 6.74
C TRP A 77 -0.29 14.77 6.34
N PHE A 78 -0.73 14.72 5.08
CA PHE A 78 -1.92 15.46 4.64
C PHE A 78 -3.15 14.99 5.41
N ARG A 79 -3.28 13.69 5.67
CA ARG A 79 -4.33 13.15 6.54
C ARG A 79 -4.15 13.63 7.99
N GLU A 80 -2.94 13.52 8.54
CA GLU A 80 -2.63 13.97 9.90
C GLU A 80 -2.98 15.45 10.09
N PHE A 81 -2.73 16.29 9.10
CA PHE A 81 -3.01 17.72 9.11
C PHE A 81 -4.36 18.09 8.49
N GLU A 82 -5.28 17.15 8.27
CA GLU A 82 -6.66 17.44 7.82
C GLU A 82 -6.72 18.21 6.48
N MET A 83 -5.86 17.81 5.53
CA MET A 83 -5.67 18.46 4.24
C MET A 83 -6.32 17.65 3.10
N ASP A 84 -7.63 17.44 3.17
CA ASP A 84 -8.38 16.51 2.29
C ASP A 84 -8.14 16.72 0.79
N LYS A 85 -8.01 17.97 0.34
CA LYS A 85 -7.70 18.27 -1.06
C LYS A 85 -6.37 17.66 -1.51
N HIS A 86 -5.35 17.70 -0.66
CA HIS A 86 -4.04 17.14 -0.94
C HIS A 86 -4.03 15.61 -0.82
N VAL A 87 -4.80 15.07 0.12
CA VAL A 87 -5.05 13.61 0.21
C VAL A 87 -5.68 13.11 -1.09
N LYS A 88 -6.67 13.82 -1.63
CA LYS A 88 -7.29 13.51 -2.92
C LYS A 88 -6.28 13.58 -4.07
N SER A 89 -5.42 14.59 -4.12
CA SER A 89 -4.36 14.64 -5.14
C SER A 89 -3.39 13.46 -5.03
N CYS A 90 -3.04 13.02 -3.82
CA CYS A 90 -2.25 11.78 -3.63
C CYS A 90 -2.99 10.55 -4.17
N GLN A 91 -4.30 10.46 -3.97
CA GLN A 91 -5.12 9.39 -4.54
C GLN A 91 -5.09 9.43 -6.08
N GLU A 92 -5.28 10.59 -6.70
CA GLU A 92 -5.27 10.76 -8.16
C GLU A 92 -3.93 10.39 -8.79
N VAL A 93 -2.81 10.71 -8.13
CA VAL A 93 -1.47 10.28 -8.54
C VAL A 93 -1.34 8.75 -8.44
N THR A 94 -1.82 8.17 -7.34
CA THR A 94 -1.78 6.71 -7.13
C THR A 94 -2.62 5.97 -8.17
N ASP A 95 -3.80 6.51 -8.54
CA ASP A 95 -4.65 5.97 -9.60
C ASP A 95 -3.95 5.99 -10.97
N LYS A 96 -3.21 7.06 -11.28
CA LYS A 96 -2.41 7.15 -12.50
C LYS A 96 -1.30 6.11 -12.51
N ASP A 97 -0.59 5.94 -11.39
CA ASP A 97 0.47 4.94 -11.27
C ASP A 97 -0.05 3.52 -11.46
N ILE A 98 -1.21 3.17 -10.90
CA ILE A 98 -1.83 1.84 -11.12
C ILE A 98 -2.19 1.62 -12.58
N LYS A 99 -2.74 2.64 -13.26
CA LYS A 99 -3.05 2.56 -14.69
C LYS A 99 -1.79 2.38 -15.52
N GLU A 100 -0.72 3.10 -15.21
CA GLU A 100 0.58 2.95 -15.88
C GLU A 100 1.14 1.53 -15.65
N LEU A 101 1.07 1.01 -14.42
CA LEU A 101 1.48 -0.36 -14.10
C LEU A 101 0.69 -1.42 -14.87
N SER A 102 -0.59 -1.16 -15.17
CA SER A 102 -1.42 -2.09 -15.94
C SER A 102 -0.96 -2.27 -17.39
N SER A 103 -0.21 -1.30 -17.94
CA SER A 103 0.33 -1.37 -19.30
C SER A 103 1.78 -1.89 -19.37
N TRP A 104 2.38 -2.26 -18.24
CA TRP A 104 3.77 -2.71 -18.22
C TRP A 104 3.91 -4.14 -18.71
N ASP A 105 4.81 -4.34 -19.67
CA ASP A 105 5.26 -5.68 -20.04
C ASP A 105 6.10 -6.28 -18.91
N GLN A 106 5.77 -7.51 -18.56
CA GLN A 106 6.06 -8.12 -17.26
C GLN A 106 7.54 -8.50 -17.06
N TYR A 107 8.37 -8.33 -18.08
CA TYR A 107 9.71 -8.93 -18.16
C TYR A 107 10.88 -7.93 -18.15
N ASP A 108 10.63 -6.61 -18.18
CA ASP A 108 11.68 -5.63 -18.55
C ASP A 108 12.10 -4.66 -17.42
N TRP A 109 11.80 -4.97 -16.16
CA TRP A 109 12.14 -4.11 -15.02
C TRP A 109 12.97 -4.85 -13.97
N GLU A 110 13.98 -4.18 -13.39
CA GLU A 110 14.85 -4.64 -12.29
C GLU A 110 14.11 -4.83 -10.94
N GLY A 111 12.79 -4.88 -10.97
CA GLY A 111 11.91 -5.20 -9.86
C GLY A 111 10.72 -6.02 -10.38
N CYS A 112 9.93 -6.56 -9.47
CA CYS A 112 8.76 -7.33 -9.88
C CYS A 112 7.54 -6.37 -9.90
N PRO A 113 6.90 -6.06 -11.04
CA PRO A 113 5.76 -5.12 -11.09
C PRO A 113 4.63 -5.50 -10.13
N ILE A 114 4.37 -6.80 -9.96
CA ILE A 114 3.40 -7.32 -8.99
C ILE A 114 3.75 -6.95 -7.54
N ILE A 115 5.03 -6.89 -7.16
CA ILE A 115 5.44 -6.42 -5.83
C ILE A 115 5.13 -4.94 -5.67
N VAL A 116 5.30 -4.14 -6.73
CA VAL A 116 4.94 -2.71 -6.70
C VAL A 116 3.45 -2.57 -6.48
N VAL A 117 2.62 -3.31 -7.21
CA VAL A 117 1.15 -3.26 -7.04
C VAL A 117 0.73 -3.76 -5.65
N ILE A 118 1.38 -4.79 -5.08
CA ILE A 118 1.12 -5.22 -3.69
C ILE A 118 1.41 -4.08 -2.70
N ARG A 119 2.53 -3.37 -2.86
CA ARG A 119 2.88 -2.24 -1.99
C ARG A 119 1.91 -1.06 -2.15
N VAL A 120 1.49 -0.78 -3.38
CA VAL A 120 0.44 0.20 -3.65
C VAL A 120 -0.85 -0.23 -2.96
N LEU A 121 -1.24 -1.50 -3.05
CA LEU A 121 -2.44 -2.03 -2.39
C LEU A 121 -2.38 -1.85 -0.87
N GLN A 122 -1.25 -2.17 -0.23
CA GLN A 122 -1.05 -1.92 1.21
C GLN A 122 -1.24 -0.44 1.56
N PHE A 123 -0.65 0.46 0.77
CA PHE A 123 -0.77 1.89 0.98
C PHE A 123 -2.21 2.39 0.82
N VAL A 124 -2.90 2.02 -0.25
CA VAL A 124 -4.27 2.49 -0.51
C VAL A 124 -5.27 1.94 0.49
N MET A 125 -4.97 0.80 1.12
CA MET A 125 -5.73 0.28 2.26
C MET A 125 -5.49 1.12 3.51
N GLU A 126 -4.23 1.43 3.85
CA GLU A 126 -3.88 2.30 4.99
C GLU A 126 -4.48 3.71 4.84
N GLN A 127 -4.55 4.22 3.61
CA GLN A 127 -5.17 5.50 3.29
C GLN A 127 -6.66 5.38 2.92
N GLU A 128 -7.28 4.22 3.03
CA GLU A 128 -8.72 4.03 2.76
C GLU A 128 -9.18 4.55 1.36
N PHE A 129 -8.32 4.52 0.35
CA PHE A 129 -8.62 4.93 -1.02
C PHE A 129 -9.44 3.84 -1.74
N LYS A 130 -10.74 3.74 -1.43
CA LYS A 130 -11.62 2.62 -1.82
C LYS A 130 -11.58 2.26 -3.31
N ASN A 131 -11.72 3.24 -4.21
CA ASN A 131 -11.75 2.99 -5.66
C ASN A 131 -10.38 2.56 -6.20
N THR A 132 -9.33 3.18 -5.70
CA THR A 132 -7.93 2.89 -6.05
C THR A 132 -7.55 1.49 -5.60
N LYS A 133 -7.97 1.10 -4.40
CA LYS A 133 -7.84 -0.25 -3.85
C LYS A 133 -8.53 -1.29 -4.74
N GLU A 134 -9.80 -1.09 -5.10
CA GLU A 134 -10.51 -2.04 -5.98
C GLU A 134 -9.81 -2.20 -7.33
N THR A 135 -9.28 -1.11 -7.88
CA THR A 135 -8.52 -1.11 -9.14
C THR A 135 -7.23 -1.92 -9.00
N ALA A 136 -6.48 -1.71 -7.91
CA ALA A 136 -5.26 -2.47 -7.61
C ALA A 136 -5.55 -3.97 -7.40
N GLU A 137 -6.63 -4.32 -6.70
CA GLU A 137 -7.04 -5.72 -6.50
C GLU A 137 -7.40 -6.41 -7.82
N LYS A 138 -8.15 -5.73 -8.69
CA LYS A 138 -8.51 -6.25 -10.02
C LYS A 138 -7.26 -6.49 -10.88
N LEU A 139 -6.29 -5.58 -10.82
CA LEU A 139 -5.01 -5.72 -11.53
C LEU A 139 -4.21 -6.93 -11.00
N LEU A 140 -4.09 -7.07 -9.68
CA LEU A 140 -3.41 -8.23 -9.07
C LEU A 140 -4.10 -9.54 -9.40
N LYS A 141 -5.44 -9.60 -9.36
CA LYS A 141 -6.23 -10.77 -9.76
C LYS A 141 -5.88 -11.19 -11.19
N ALA A 142 -5.91 -10.26 -12.14
CA ALA A 142 -5.58 -10.54 -13.53
C ALA A 142 -4.15 -11.12 -13.68
N TRP A 143 -3.18 -10.60 -12.94
CA TRP A 143 -1.80 -11.11 -13.00
C TRP A 143 -1.62 -12.49 -12.35
N ILE A 144 -2.30 -12.74 -11.22
CA ILE A 144 -2.28 -14.03 -10.52
C ILE A 144 -2.93 -15.13 -11.37
N GLU A 145 -4.06 -14.84 -12.01
CA GLU A 145 -4.81 -15.82 -12.82
C GLU A 145 -4.02 -16.30 -14.03
N VAL A 146 -3.25 -15.41 -14.67
CA VAL A 146 -2.38 -15.74 -15.80
C VAL A 146 -1.09 -16.45 -15.33
N GLY A 147 -0.85 -16.58 -14.02
CA GLY A 147 0.30 -17.30 -13.46
C GLY A 147 1.62 -16.54 -13.61
N LEU A 148 1.56 -15.21 -13.62
CA LEU A 148 2.67 -14.34 -14.01
C LEU A 148 3.60 -14.01 -12.85
N PHE A 149 4.21 -15.06 -12.29
CA PHE A 149 5.14 -14.93 -11.17
C PHE A 149 6.61 -14.89 -11.61
N GLY A 150 6.90 -15.38 -12.82
CA GLY A 150 8.25 -15.44 -13.41
C GLY A 150 9.30 -15.99 -12.43
N ASN A 151 10.54 -15.49 -12.54
CA ASN A 151 11.63 -15.83 -11.62
C ASN A 151 11.48 -15.23 -10.21
N CYS A 152 10.44 -14.42 -9.97
CA CYS A 152 10.22 -13.73 -8.70
C CYS A 152 9.19 -14.41 -7.81
N ALA A 153 8.70 -15.59 -8.18
CA ALA A 153 7.56 -16.24 -7.55
C ALA A 153 7.63 -16.32 -6.03
N PHE A 154 8.79 -16.70 -5.47
CA PHE A 154 9.00 -16.71 -4.03
C PHE A 154 8.81 -15.34 -3.36
N CYS A 155 9.39 -14.28 -3.94
CA CYS A 155 9.27 -12.92 -3.41
C CYS A 155 7.83 -12.41 -3.50
N VAL A 156 7.15 -12.69 -4.61
CA VAL A 156 5.75 -12.30 -4.82
C VAL A 156 4.84 -12.98 -3.81
N VAL A 157 4.99 -14.29 -3.64
CA VAL A 157 4.22 -15.06 -2.67
C VAL A 157 4.46 -14.57 -1.25
N LYS A 158 5.70 -14.27 -0.88
CA LYS A 158 6.01 -13.69 0.42
C LYS A 158 5.28 -12.35 0.66
N GLU A 159 5.22 -11.47 -0.33
CA GLU A 159 4.50 -10.20 -0.20
C GLU A 159 2.98 -10.37 -0.23
N LEU A 160 2.45 -11.31 -1.03
CA LEU A 160 1.02 -11.67 -1.01
C LEU A 160 0.61 -12.25 0.34
N VAL A 161 1.42 -13.15 0.91
CA VAL A 161 1.20 -13.69 2.25
C VAL A 161 1.24 -12.58 3.30
N ARG A 162 2.18 -11.62 3.20
CA ARG A 162 2.20 -10.46 4.11
C ARG A 162 0.99 -9.55 3.98
N LEU A 163 0.43 -9.42 2.78
CA LEU A 163 -0.77 -8.64 2.52
C LEU A 163 -2.03 -9.35 3.05
N CYS A 164 -2.11 -10.67 2.88
CA CYS A 164 -3.28 -11.47 3.24
C CYS A 164 -3.29 -11.94 4.71
N LEU A 165 -2.13 -12.14 5.33
CA LEU A 165 -2.06 -12.42 6.76
C LEU A 165 -2.45 -11.15 7.53
N PRO A 166 -3.27 -11.27 8.60
CA PRO A 166 -3.40 -10.19 9.56
C PRO A 166 -2.00 -9.88 10.04
N ILE A 167 -1.52 -8.68 9.71
CA ILE A 167 -0.29 -8.16 10.30
C ILE A 167 -0.51 -8.30 11.80
N GLN A 168 0.28 -9.13 12.49
CA GLN A 168 0.23 -9.24 13.94
C GLN A 168 0.56 -7.87 14.55
N ARG A 169 -0.46 -7.02 14.66
CA ARG A 169 -0.54 -5.82 15.46
C ARG A 169 -1.65 -6.09 16.47
N LYS A 170 -1.49 -5.49 17.65
CA LYS A 170 -1.87 -6.06 18.95
C LYS A 170 -3.38 -6.01 19.26
N THR A 171 -4.26 -5.86 18.27
CA THR A 171 -5.65 -5.47 18.51
C THR A 171 -6.68 -6.26 17.70
N ALA A 172 -7.87 -6.46 18.26
CA ALA A 172 -8.96 -7.22 17.65
C ALA A 172 -9.52 -6.62 16.34
N GLU A 173 -9.19 -5.36 16.04
CA GLU A 173 -9.50 -4.70 14.77
C GLU A 173 -8.68 -5.25 13.60
N ASP A 174 -7.57 -5.96 13.85
CA ASP A 174 -6.62 -6.38 12.80
C ASP A 174 -7.03 -7.66 12.05
N ALA A 175 -7.98 -8.45 12.59
CA ALA A 175 -8.60 -9.58 11.88
C ALA A 175 -9.35 -9.13 10.61
N TYR A 176 -9.68 -7.84 10.49
CA TYR A 176 -10.33 -7.27 9.32
C TYR A 176 -9.44 -7.22 8.06
N ALA A 177 -8.11 -7.24 8.19
CA ALA A 177 -7.23 -7.01 7.03
C ALA A 177 -7.38 -8.09 5.94
N SER A 178 -7.53 -9.38 6.28
CA SER A 178 -7.77 -10.40 5.25
C SER A 178 -9.17 -10.29 4.62
N ALA A 179 -10.16 -9.85 5.40
CA ALA A 179 -11.51 -9.53 4.91
C ALA A 179 -11.56 -8.26 4.03
N THR A 180 -10.50 -7.44 4.06
CA THR A 180 -10.48 -6.21 3.27
C THR A 180 -10.07 -6.42 1.82
N CYS A 181 -9.49 -7.54 1.39
CA CYS A 181 -9.14 -7.76 -0.03
C CYS A 181 -9.87 -8.96 -0.66
N PRO A 182 -11.20 -8.92 -0.78
CA PRO A 182 -11.99 -10.07 -1.20
C PRO A 182 -11.70 -10.52 -2.65
N ILE A 183 -11.42 -9.58 -3.56
CA ILE A 183 -11.15 -9.91 -4.97
C ILE A 183 -9.81 -10.66 -5.08
N LEU A 184 -8.81 -10.22 -4.32
CA LEU A 184 -7.51 -10.88 -4.28
C LEU A 184 -7.61 -12.27 -3.64
N TRP A 185 -8.37 -12.39 -2.55
CA TRP A 185 -8.57 -13.67 -1.87
C TRP A 185 -9.23 -14.71 -2.77
N GLU A 186 -10.28 -14.32 -3.49
CA GLU A 186 -10.95 -15.16 -4.47
C GLU A 186 -9.97 -15.65 -5.54
N ALA A 187 -9.12 -14.76 -6.06
CA ALA A 187 -8.12 -15.09 -7.07
C ALA A 187 -7.08 -16.11 -6.56
N LEU A 188 -6.56 -15.89 -5.35
CA LEU A 188 -5.61 -16.80 -4.72
C LEU A 188 -6.22 -18.17 -4.45
N SER A 189 -7.42 -18.23 -3.88
CA SER A 189 -8.12 -19.48 -3.61
C SER A 189 -8.39 -20.26 -4.90
N SER A 190 -8.92 -19.58 -5.93
CA SER A 190 -9.18 -20.19 -7.24
C SER A 190 -7.90 -20.77 -7.88
N ARG A 191 -6.78 -20.04 -7.78
CA ARG A 191 -5.48 -20.52 -8.28
C ARG A 191 -4.97 -21.73 -7.49
N ILE A 192 -5.15 -21.71 -6.17
CA ILE A 192 -4.78 -22.84 -5.31
C ILE A 192 -5.60 -24.08 -5.70
N ASP A 193 -6.92 -23.94 -5.79
CA ASP A 193 -7.82 -25.05 -6.16
C ASP A 193 -7.51 -25.63 -7.54
N ALA A 194 -7.22 -24.77 -8.53
CA ALA A 194 -6.85 -25.20 -9.86
C ALA A 194 -5.53 -26.00 -9.86
N HIS A 195 -4.53 -25.57 -9.09
CA HIS A 195 -3.27 -26.28 -8.99
C HIS A 195 -3.42 -27.61 -8.24
N LEU A 196 -4.18 -27.65 -7.13
CA LEU A 196 -4.49 -28.89 -6.40
C LEU A 196 -5.18 -29.94 -7.27
N LYS A 197 -6.08 -29.53 -8.17
CA LYS A 197 -6.74 -30.44 -9.12
C LYS A 197 -5.80 -31.00 -10.19
N ASN A 198 -4.75 -30.26 -10.54
CA ASN A 198 -3.80 -30.62 -11.59
C ASN A 198 -2.52 -31.29 -11.04
N LEU A 199 -2.34 -31.31 -9.72
CA LEU A 199 -1.24 -31.98 -9.05
C LEU A 199 -1.33 -33.49 -9.25
N THR A 200 -0.52 -33.99 -10.17
CA THR A 200 -0.13 -35.41 -10.24
C THR A 200 1.22 -35.53 -9.53
N PHE A 201 1.32 -36.47 -8.58
CA PHE A 201 2.48 -36.60 -7.66
C PHE A 201 3.84 -36.80 -8.36
N ASP A 202 3.84 -37.02 -9.68
CA ASP A 202 5.00 -37.44 -10.45
C ASP A 202 5.71 -36.30 -11.21
N LYS A 203 5.18 -35.07 -11.21
CA LYS A 203 5.64 -33.97 -12.09
C LYS A 203 5.91 -32.61 -11.44
N VAL A 204 5.90 -32.52 -10.11
CA VAL A 204 6.05 -31.21 -9.45
C VAL A 204 7.52 -30.83 -9.38
N GLU A 205 7.91 -29.75 -10.06
CA GLU A 205 9.21 -29.14 -9.83
C GLU A 205 9.29 -28.60 -8.39
N THR A 206 10.42 -28.84 -7.71
CA THR A 206 10.61 -28.59 -6.27
C THR A 206 10.31 -27.15 -5.83
N SER A 207 10.53 -26.16 -6.70
CA SER A 207 10.33 -24.74 -6.40
C SER A 207 8.85 -24.33 -6.37
N GLU A 208 8.00 -24.90 -7.24
CA GLU A 208 6.56 -24.67 -7.19
C GLU A 208 5.94 -25.33 -5.96
N TYR A 209 6.43 -26.52 -5.57
CA TYR A 209 5.99 -27.21 -4.35
C TYR A 209 6.31 -26.42 -3.07
N GLU A 210 7.51 -25.85 -2.96
CA GLU A 210 7.89 -25.01 -1.80
C GLU A 210 7.04 -23.73 -1.73
N MET A 211 6.86 -23.04 -2.87
CA MET A 211 6.00 -21.86 -2.96
C MET A 211 4.56 -22.17 -2.54
N PHE A 212 4.04 -23.29 -3.03
CA PHE A 212 2.66 -23.70 -2.80
C PHE A 212 2.44 -24.25 -1.39
N SER A 213 3.40 -24.98 -0.83
CA SER A 213 3.37 -25.43 0.56
C SER A 213 3.49 -24.26 1.53
N HIS A 214 4.24 -23.20 1.21
CA HIS A 214 4.26 -21.97 2.02
C HIS A 214 2.92 -21.21 1.98
N LEU A 215 2.27 -21.12 0.81
CA LEU A 215 0.91 -20.58 0.69
C LEU A 215 -0.08 -21.44 1.47
N VAL A 216 -0.16 -22.73 1.18
CA VAL A 216 -1.07 -23.67 1.84
C VAL A 216 -0.84 -23.73 3.34
N TYR A 217 0.41 -23.71 3.82
CA TYR A 217 0.72 -23.65 5.25
C TYR A 217 0.26 -22.33 5.89
N ALA A 218 0.44 -21.19 5.22
CA ALA A 218 -0.08 -19.91 5.69
C ALA A 218 -1.63 -19.91 5.73
N PHE A 219 -2.28 -20.51 4.73
CA PHE A 219 -3.74 -20.67 4.64
C PHE A 219 -4.30 -21.61 5.73
N ILE A 220 -3.74 -22.81 5.91
CA ILE A 220 -4.18 -23.79 6.92
C ILE A 220 -4.03 -23.23 8.34
N ARG A 221 -2.98 -22.45 8.59
CA ARG A 221 -2.78 -21.79 9.89
C ARG A 221 -3.82 -20.69 10.12
N TYR A 222 -4.16 -19.92 9.08
CA TYR A 222 -5.18 -18.88 9.14
C TYR A 222 -6.59 -19.46 9.41
N ASP A 223 -6.95 -20.56 8.75
CA ASP A 223 -8.24 -21.23 8.92
C ASP A 223 -8.41 -21.81 10.34
N ARG A 224 -7.33 -22.37 10.92
CA ARG A 224 -7.33 -22.87 12.31
C ARG A 224 -7.46 -21.76 13.36
N ASP A 225 -6.80 -20.62 13.14
CA ASP A 225 -6.81 -19.51 14.10
C ASP A 225 -8.08 -18.63 13.95
N GLY A 226 -8.74 -18.63 12.78
CA GLY A 226 -9.98 -17.90 12.50
C GLY A 226 -11.26 -18.63 12.95
N MET A 227 -11.34 -19.96 12.83
CA MET A 227 -12.53 -20.74 13.23
C MET A 227 -12.80 -20.75 14.74
N HIS A 228 -11.79 -20.49 15.59
CA HIS A 228 -12.00 -20.50 17.04
C HIS A 228 -12.88 -19.35 17.57
N ASN A 229 -13.08 -18.28 16.80
CA ASN A 229 -13.90 -17.14 17.21
C ASN A 229 -15.35 -17.15 16.66
N GLU A 230 -15.65 -17.89 15.59
CA GLU A 230 -17.03 -18.00 15.08
C GLU A 230 -17.82 -19.20 15.64
N ILE A 231 -17.16 -20.26 16.10
CA ILE A 231 -17.87 -21.38 16.76
C ILE A 231 -18.48 -20.98 18.12
N ARG A 232 -17.99 -19.93 18.79
CA ARG A 232 -18.62 -19.40 20.02
C ARG A 232 -19.84 -18.49 19.79
N ARG A 233 -20.24 -18.26 18.54
CA ARG A 233 -21.51 -17.58 18.21
C ARG A 233 -22.61 -18.54 17.78
N PHE A 234 -22.32 -19.84 17.71
CA PHE A 234 -23.29 -20.89 17.40
C PHE A 234 -23.39 -21.99 18.47
N TYR A 235 -22.80 -21.77 19.65
CA TYR A 235 -23.06 -22.55 20.88
C TYR A 235 -23.27 -21.63 22.07
#